data_AF-A0A4V2B0S2-F1
#
_entry.id   AF-A0A4V2B0S2-F1
#
_cell.length_a   1.000
_cell.length_b   1.000
_cell.length_c   1.000
_cell.angle_alpha   90.00
_cell.angle_beta   90.00
_cell.angle_gamma   90.00
#
_symmetry.space_group_name_H-M   'P 1'
#
loop_
_entity.id
_entity.type
_entity.pdbx_description
1 polymer ?
#
loop_
_entity_poly.entity_id
_entity_poly.type
_entity_poly.pdbx_seq_one_letter_code
_entity_poly.pdbx_strand_id
1 'polypeptide(L)'
;MSFERRQFLKSGLFFGTGLTLGGLSYVSNSEAYIGGGQVPVGAPPYGLPVVQLWTDETRAQFRVLSNPLMPVQYEATSSDGKVLPLKILSSTPCPYDEYVQMDHLLVSGLQLGKDYLLSAYDDRTGARVEERVFNALDTKKKQARIVVASCMCDIFDGIQSDMWKGVASAKPDAIFLIGDTSYTDLGGNGTVQSNWERHIQTRRKLDNFKWRKLVPTFATWDDHDYAGNNADRTHPLNGKSLGVFKAMFGWTPLYKEDHGPGVAMHVDLFNQR
;
A
#
# COMPACT_ATOMS: atom_id res chain seq x y z
N MET A 1 -14.54 -9.46 48.88
CA MET A 1 -15.44 -10.57 48.54
C MET A 1 -15.58 -10.59 47.04
N SER A 2 -14.99 -11.60 46.41
CA SER A 2 -15.06 -11.89 44.98
C SER A 2 -16.46 -12.36 44.61
N PHE A 3 -16.95 -11.97 43.43
CA PHE A 3 -18.09 -12.61 42.80
C PHE A 3 -17.68 -13.13 41.43
N GLU A 4 -17.63 -14.45 41.33
CA GLU A 4 -17.30 -15.22 40.13
C GLU A 4 -18.46 -15.25 39.12
N ARG A 5 -18.07 -15.31 37.84
CA ARG A 5 -18.92 -15.60 36.68
C ARG A 5 -19.48 -17.03 36.78
N ARG A 6 -20.81 -17.16 36.84
CA ARG A 6 -21.50 -18.44 36.61
C ARG A 6 -21.76 -18.67 35.13
N GLN A 7 -21.42 -19.88 34.73
CA GLN A 7 -21.64 -20.55 33.46
C GLN A 7 -23.13 -20.62 33.09
N PHE A 8 -23.42 -20.51 31.79
CA PHE A 8 -24.61 -21.11 31.18
C PHE A 8 -24.15 -22.01 30.03
N LEU A 9 -24.19 -23.31 30.28
CA LEU A 9 -24.22 -24.37 29.27
C LEU A 9 -25.53 -25.12 29.49
N LYS A 10 -26.32 -25.31 28.43
CA LYS A 10 -26.93 -26.59 28.02
C LYS A 10 -28.08 -26.35 27.03
N SER A 11 -27.81 -26.65 25.76
CA SER A 11 -28.62 -27.60 24.99
C SER A 11 -27.80 -28.02 23.78
N GLY A 12 -27.13 -29.15 23.89
CA GLY A 12 -26.63 -29.88 22.73
C GLY A 12 -27.74 -30.76 22.18
N LEU A 13 -27.82 -30.88 20.86
CA LEU A 13 -28.18 -32.12 20.21
C LEU A 13 -27.07 -32.44 19.21
N PHE A 14 -26.43 -33.58 19.43
CA PHE A 14 -25.42 -34.21 18.59
C PHE A 14 -26.09 -35.25 17.69
N PHE A 15 -25.40 -35.56 16.58
CA PHE A 15 -25.30 -36.80 15.78
C PHE A 15 -25.33 -36.43 14.29
N GLY A 16 -24.33 -36.71 13.47
CA GLY A 16 -23.09 -37.42 13.69
C GLY A 16 -22.36 -37.68 12.37
N THR A 17 -21.05 -37.79 12.49
CA THR A 17 -20.12 -38.64 11.72
C THR A 17 -19.94 -38.42 10.21
N GLY A 18 -18.72 -38.02 9.86
CA GLY A 18 -18.14 -38.12 8.54
C GLY A 18 -16.72 -37.55 8.52
N LEU A 19 -15.77 -38.21 9.21
CA LEU A 19 -14.35 -37.96 9.03
C LEU A 19 -13.94 -38.43 7.64
N THR A 20 -13.47 -37.53 6.80
CA THR A 20 -12.51 -37.84 5.73
C THR A 20 -11.30 -36.95 5.90
N LEU A 21 -10.18 -37.59 6.25
CA LEU A 21 -8.84 -37.00 6.12
C LEU A 21 -8.58 -36.78 4.62
N GLY A 22 -8.90 -35.58 4.13
CA GLY A 22 -8.42 -35.09 2.85
C GLY A 22 -7.23 -34.18 3.09
N GLY A 23 -6.04 -34.61 2.63
CA GLY A 23 -4.84 -33.79 2.70
C GLY A 23 -5.07 -32.45 2.02
N LEU A 24 -4.87 -31.37 2.78
CA LEU A 24 -4.72 -30.03 2.23
C LEU A 24 -3.35 -29.96 1.57
N SER A 25 -3.31 -30.38 0.30
CA SER A 25 -2.24 -29.99 -0.62
C SER A 25 -2.25 -28.46 -0.72
N TYR A 26 -1.22 -27.85 -0.16
CA TYR A 26 -0.83 -26.48 -0.47
C TYR A 26 -0.58 -26.40 -1.98
N VAL A 27 -1.57 -25.92 -2.74
CA VAL A 27 -1.33 -25.50 -4.12
C VAL A 27 -0.90 -24.04 -4.02
N SER A 28 0.41 -23.83 -4.11
CA SER A 28 0.98 -22.53 -4.40
C SER A 28 0.49 -22.09 -5.78
N ASN A 29 -0.55 -21.24 -5.84
CA ASN A 29 -0.83 -20.49 -7.06
C ASN A 29 0.18 -19.35 -7.18
N SER A 30 1.44 -19.74 -7.45
CA SER A 30 2.37 -18.93 -8.21
C SER A 30 2.01 -19.09 -9.69
N GLU A 31 0.78 -18.78 -10.06
CA GLU A 31 0.46 -18.58 -11.47
C GLU A 31 0.86 -17.16 -11.83
N ALA A 32 1.99 -17.11 -12.52
CA ALA A 32 2.50 -16.02 -13.32
C ALA A 32 1.41 -14.99 -13.69
N TYR A 33 1.50 -13.81 -13.06
CA TYR A 33 0.81 -12.60 -13.53
C TYR A 33 1.52 -12.04 -14.78
N ILE A 34 1.90 -12.90 -15.73
CA ILE A 34 2.29 -12.54 -17.10
C ILE A 34 1.88 -13.71 -18.02
N GLY A 35 0.84 -13.49 -18.83
CA GLY A 35 0.66 -14.13 -20.12
C GLY A 35 -0.45 -15.19 -20.23
N GLY A 36 -1.55 -14.85 -20.91
CA GLY A 36 -2.44 -15.86 -21.51
C GLY A 36 -3.94 -15.58 -21.50
N GLY A 37 -4.40 -14.37 -21.84
CA GLY A 37 -5.83 -14.11 -22.07
C GLY A 37 -6.02 -12.84 -22.86
N GLN A 38 -6.84 -12.87 -23.91
CA GLN A 38 -7.15 -11.68 -24.71
C GLN A 38 -7.73 -10.59 -23.80
N VAL A 39 -6.97 -9.50 -23.65
CA VAL A 39 -7.45 -8.27 -23.02
C VAL A 39 -8.61 -7.75 -23.87
N PRO A 40 -9.81 -7.51 -23.29
CA PRO A 40 -10.92 -6.93 -24.04
C PRO A 40 -10.50 -5.61 -24.70
N VAL A 41 -10.83 -5.45 -25.98
CA VAL A 41 -10.56 -4.22 -26.73
C VAL A 41 -11.27 -3.04 -26.05
N GLY A 42 -10.52 -2.14 -25.42
CA GLY A 42 -11.01 -0.79 -25.06
C GLY A 42 -10.76 -0.27 -23.63
N ALA A 43 -10.17 -1.03 -22.70
CA ALA A 43 -9.76 -0.50 -21.38
C ALA A 43 -8.25 -0.64 -21.20
N PRO A 44 -7.51 0.40 -20.77
CA PRO A 44 -6.08 0.25 -20.48
C PRO A 44 -5.92 -0.68 -19.28
N PRO A 45 -4.98 -1.65 -19.28
CA PRO A 45 -4.75 -2.46 -18.11
C PRO A 45 -4.13 -1.56 -17.03
N TYR A 46 -4.88 -1.26 -15.96
CA TYR A 46 -4.26 -0.82 -14.71
C TYR A 46 -3.54 -2.04 -14.13
N GLY A 47 -2.22 -1.99 -14.03
CA GLY A 47 -1.41 -3.18 -13.72
C GLY A 47 -0.45 -3.02 -12.56
N LEU A 48 -0.05 -1.78 -12.23
CA LEU A 48 0.95 -1.51 -11.22
C LEU A 48 0.28 -0.99 -9.95
N PRO A 49 0.51 -1.61 -8.78
CA PRO A 49 0.13 -1.03 -7.51
C PRO A 49 0.84 0.32 -7.28
N VAL A 50 0.05 1.35 -7.02
CA VAL A 50 0.54 2.72 -6.78
C VAL A 50 -0.03 3.25 -5.47
N VAL A 51 0.80 3.98 -4.71
CA VAL A 51 0.31 4.83 -3.63
C VAL A 51 0.86 6.24 -3.82
N GLN A 52 0.01 7.23 -3.60
CA GLN A 52 0.44 8.61 -3.39
C GLN A 52 0.81 8.75 -1.91
N LEU A 53 2.06 9.08 -1.64
CA LEU A 53 2.56 9.35 -0.29
C LEU A 53 2.38 10.84 0.03
N TRP A 54 3.38 11.41 0.71
CA TRP A 54 3.47 12.82 1.02
C TRP A 54 3.19 13.71 -0.21
N THR A 55 2.37 14.75 0.01
CA THR A 55 2.04 15.77 -0.97
C THR A 55 1.70 17.08 -0.28
N ASP A 56 2.00 18.18 -0.96
CA ASP A 56 1.61 19.55 -0.58
C ASP A 56 0.87 20.23 -1.75
N GLU A 57 0.72 21.55 -1.69
CA GLU A 57 0.03 22.34 -2.71
C GLU A 57 0.70 22.29 -4.09
N THR A 58 1.97 21.87 -4.16
CA THR A 58 2.86 22.03 -5.31
C THR A 58 3.54 20.74 -5.76
N ARG A 59 3.53 19.69 -4.93
CA ARG A 59 4.34 18.48 -5.12
C ARG A 59 3.61 17.24 -4.59
N ALA A 60 3.91 16.10 -5.18
CA ALA A 60 3.43 14.80 -4.71
C ALA A 60 4.51 13.73 -4.92
N GLN A 61 4.62 12.82 -3.96
CA GLN A 61 5.51 11.66 -4.05
C GLN A 61 4.71 10.37 -4.19
N PHE A 62 5.30 9.39 -4.89
CA PHE A 62 4.64 8.12 -5.17
C PHE A 62 5.59 6.95 -4.95
N ARG A 63 4.98 5.81 -4.62
CA ARG A 63 5.62 4.50 -4.70
C ARG A 63 4.87 3.66 -5.70
N VAL A 64 5.60 3.15 -6.69
CA VAL A 64 5.07 2.28 -7.75
C VAL A 64 5.78 0.94 -7.67
N LEU A 65 4.99 -0.13 -7.51
CA LEU A 65 5.51 -1.49 -7.60
C LEU A 65 5.64 -1.85 -9.09
N SER A 66 6.86 -1.89 -9.61
CA SER A 66 7.17 -2.15 -11.02
C SER A 66 8.07 -3.38 -11.18
N ASN A 67 8.41 -3.72 -12.43
CA ASN A 67 9.27 -4.85 -12.77
C ASN A 67 10.54 -4.34 -13.47
N PRO A 68 11.75 -4.52 -12.92
CA PRO A 68 12.98 -4.01 -13.51
C PRO A 68 13.31 -4.65 -14.87
N LEU A 69 12.79 -5.85 -15.17
CA LEU A 69 12.95 -6.52 -16.45
C LEU A 69 11.94 -6.05 -17.52
N MET A 70 10.95 -5.24 -17.12
CA MET A 70 10.00 -4.57 -18.00
C MET A 70 9.99 -3.08 -17.66
N PRO A 71 11.05 -2.34 -18.01
CA PRO A 71 11.21 -0.94 -17.62
C PRO A 71 10.07 -0.07 -18.17
N VAL A 72 9.70 0.92 -17.37
CA VAL A 72 8.62 1.86 -17.69
C VAL A 72 9.07 3.31 -17.56
N GLN A 73 8.59 4.16 -18.47
CA GLN A 73 8.72 5.61 -18.42
C GLN A 73 7.51 6.17 -17.70
N TYR A 74 7.75 7.11 -16.79
CA TYR A 74 6.70 7.80 -16.06
C TYR A 74 6.46 9.20 -16.61
N GLU A 75 5.19 9.57 -16.74
CA GLU A 75 4.76 10.91 -17.13
C GLU A 75 3.70 11.42 -16.18
N ALA A 76 3.78 12.70 -15.81
CA ALA A 76 2.70 13.39 -15.12
C ALA A 76 2.12 14.47 -16.03
N THR A 77 0.80 14.49 -16.21
CA THR A 77 0.12 15.50 -17.02
C THR A 77 -1.03 16.14 -16.26
N SER A 78 -1.33 17.41 -16.53
CA SER A 78 -2.58 18.03 -16.05
C SER A 78 -3.75 17.68 -16.95
N SER A 79 -4.97 17.93 -16.47
CA SER A 79 -6.20 17.72 -17.22
C SER A 79 -6.27 18.40 -18.60
N ASP A 80 -5.49 19.46 -18.83
CA ASP A 80 -5.36 20.19 -20.10
C ASP A 80 -4.20 19.67 -20.99
N GLY A 81 -3.55 18.57 -20.61
CA GLY A 81 -2.51 17.90 -21.39
C GLY A 81 -1.11 18.47 -21.21
N LYS A 82 -0.89 19.45 -20.33
CA LYS A 82 0.46 19.94 -20.04
C LYS A 82 1.25 18.90 -19.24
N VAL A 83 2.46 18.59 -19.69
CA VAL A 83 3.41 17.72 -18.98
C VAL A 83 4.03 18.46 -17.80
N LEU A 84 4.12 17.79 -16.64
CA LEU A 84 4.70 18.30 -15.41
C LEU A 84 6.12 17.75 -15.20
N PRO A 85 6.99 18.50 -14.49
CA PRO A 85 8.25 17.96 -14.00
C PRO A 85 8.03 16.72 -13.13
N LEU A 86 8.58 15.59 -13.57
CA LEU A 86 8.62 14.32 -12.85
C LEU A 86 10.07 13.88 -12.69
N LYS A 87 10.43 13.39 -11.49
CA LYS A 87 11.73 12.78 -11.21
C LYS A 87 11.53 11.41 -10.58
N ILE A 88 12.29 10.43 -11.06
CA ILE A 88 12.51 9.18 -10.33
C ILE A 88 13.60 9.48 -9.29
N LEU A 89 13.22 9.54 -8.01
CA LEU A 89 14.16 9.79 -6.91
C LEU A 89 15.02 8.57 -6.60
N SER A 90 14.45 7.37 -6.71
CA SER A 90 15.13 6.09 -6.59
C SER A 90 14.29 4.97 -7.19
N SER A 91 14.97 3.87 -7.56
CA SER A 91 14.35 2.59 -7.88
C SER A 91 15.01 1.56 -6.97
N THR A 92 14.23 0.91 -6.12
CA THR A 92 14.74 -0.05 -5.12
C THR A 92 14.33 -1.45 -5.51
N PRO A 93 15.25 -2.27 -6.08
CA PRO A 93 14.96 -3.67 -6.39
C PRO A 93 14.62 -4.46 -5.12
N CYS A 94 13.70 -5.41 -5.23
CA CYS A 94 13.53 -6.43 -4.21
C CYS A 94 14.76 -7.36 -4.25
N PRO A 95 15.53 -7.51 -3.15
CA PRO A 95 16.72 -8.36 -3.15
C PRO A 95 16.43 -9.86 -3.35
N TYR A 96 15.15 -10.26 -3.30
CA TYR A 96 14.70 -11.64 -3.27
C TYR A 96 13.75 -11.99 -4.43
N ASP A 97 13.39 -11.02 -5.27
CA ASP A 97 12.52 -11.21 -6.44
C ASP A 97 12.99 -10.27 -7.56
N GLU A 98 13.64 -10.84 -8.57
CA GLU A 98 14.18 -10.09 -9.71
C GLU A 98 13.09 -9.44 -10.59
N TYR A 99 11.82 -9.83 -10.43
CA TYR A 99 10.69 -9.26 -11.17
C TYR A 99 10.03 -8.10 -10.42
N VAL A 100 10.58 -7.70 -9.27
CA VAL A 100 9.98 -6.66 -8.43
C VAL A 100 10.98 -5.58 -8.07
N GLN A 101 10.58 -4.33 -8.27
CA GLN A 101 11.22 -3.17 -7.70
C GLN A 101 10.19 -2.16 -7.21
N MET A 102 10.64 -1.21 -6.41
CA MET A 102 9.85 -0.10 -5.90
C MET A 102 10.41 1.22 -6.40
N ASP A 103 9.69 1.87 -7.31
CA ASP A 103 10.06 3.18 -7.84
C ASP A 103 9.54 4.30 -6.92
N HIS A 104 10.39 5.30 -6.69
CA HIS A 104 10.09 6.51 -5.95
C HIS A 104 9.96 7.68 -6.91
N LEU A 105 8.76 8.22 -7.04
CA LEU A 105 8.54 9.34 -7.94
C LEU A 105 8.30 10.64 -7.16
N LEU A 106 8.74 11.76 -7.74
CA LEU A 106 8.40 13.11 -7.32
C LEU A 106 7.83 13.86 -8.52
N VAL A 107 6.58 14.31 -8.40
CA VAL A 107 5.97 15.26 -9.33
C VAL A 107 5.97 16.63 -8.68
N SER A 108 6.31 17.67 -9.45
CA SER A 108 6.35 19.07 -9.00
C SER A 108 5.56 19.99 -9.93
N GLY A 109 5.24 21.21 -9.46
CA GLY A 109 4.48 22.18 -10.25
C GLY A 109 2.98 21.94 -10.22
N LEU A 110 2.49 21.25 -9.19
CA LEU A 110 1.07 21.08 -8.94
C LEU A 110 0.41 22.40 -8.53
N GLN A 111 -0.91 22.44 -8.67
CA GLN A 111 -1.78 23.52 -8.26
C GLN A 111 -3.00 22.91 -7.58
N LEU A 112 -3.50 23.60 -6.56
CA LEU A 112 -4.72 23.18 -5.87
C LEU A 112 -5.93 23.16 -6.79
N GLY A 113 -6.85 22.23 -6.50
CA GLY A 113 -8.12 22.10 -7.22
C GLY A 113 -8.02 21.50 -8.62
N LYS A 114 -6.84 21.03 -9.04
CA LYS A 114 -6.62 20.38 -10.34
C LYS A 114 -6.35 18.89 -10.21
N ASP A 115 -6.96 18.12 -11.11
CA ASP A 115 -6.68 16.71 -11.33
C ASP A 115 -5.49 16.55 -12.27
N TYR A 116 -4.62 15.61 -11.94
CA TYR A 116 -3.45 15.23 -12.72
C TYR A 116 -3.49 13.73 -13.03
N LEU A 117 -2.86 13.33 -14.12
CA LEU A 117 -2.64 11.94 -14.49
C LEU A 117 -1.19 11.58 -14.24
N LEU A 118 -0.95 10.47 -13.56
CA LEU A 118 0.34 9.79 -13.47
C LEU A 118 0.25 8.54 -14.35
N SER A 119 0.96 8.54 -15.46
CA SER A 119 0.98 7.45 -16.43
C SER A 119 2.32 6.72 -16.41
N ALA A 120 2.28 5.40 -16.64
CA ALA A 120 3.46 4.60 -16.93
C ALA A 120 3.33 3.97 -18.32
N TYR A 121 4.41 4.01 -19.09
CA TYR A 121 4.47 3.46 -20.44
C TYR A 121 5.59 2.41 -20.50
N ASP A 122 5.33 1.24 -21.08
CA ASP A 122 6.36 0.24 -21.33
C ASP A 122 7.42 0.81 -22.30
N ASP A 123 8.68 0.83 -21.88
CA ASP A 123 9.78 1.48 -22.62
C ASP A 123 10.05 0.86 -23.99
N ARG A 124 9.71 -0.43 -24.15
CA ARG A 124 10.03 -1.21 -25.34
C ARG A 124 8.96 -1.02 -26.41
N THR A 125 7.71 -0.89 -25.99
CA THR A 125 6.54 -0.85 -26.88
C THR A 125 5.91 0.54 -26.98
N GLY A 126 6.17 1.43 -26.02
CA GLY A 126 5.49 2.72 -25.87
C GLY A 126 4.02 2.59 -25.41
N ALA A 127 3.54 1.37 -25.13
CA ALA A 127 2.17 1.15 -24.68
C ALA A 127 1.99 1.64 -23.25
N ARG A 128 0.87 2.32 -22.97
CA ARG A 128 0.52 2.71 -21.60
C ARG A 128 0.11 1.49 -20.79
N VAL A 129 0.78 1.25 -19.66
CA VAL A 129 0.58 0.10 -18.76
C VAL A 129 0.01 0.48 -17.40
N GLU A 130 -0.06 1.77 -17.09
CA GLU A 130 -0.69 2.29 -15.86
C GLU A 130 -1.13 3.74 -16.07
N GLU A 131 -2.21 4.15 -15.39
CA GLU A 131 -2.68 5.54 -15.35
C GLU A 131 -3.48 5.79 -14.05
N ARG A 132 -3.04 6.77 -13.25
CA ARG A 132 -3.69 7.15 -11.99
C ARG A 132 -4.06 8.62 -12.01
N VAL A 133 -5.24 8.95 -11.50
CA VAL A 133 -5.62 10.34 -11.20
C VAL A 133 -5.10 10.69 -9.81
N PHE A 134 -4.45 11.83 -9.66
CA PHE A 134 -3.99 12.34 -8.36
C PHE A 134 -4.16 13.86 -8.26
N ASN A 135 -3.95 14.39 -7.06
CA ASN A 135 -4.10 15.82 -6.76
C ASN A 135 -3.03 16.30 -5.80
N ALA A 136 -2.76 17.61 -5.82
CA ALA A 136 -2.12 18.30 -4.71
C ALA A 136 -3.00 18.29 -3.45
N LEU A 137 -2.36 18.36 -2.29
CA LEU A 137 -3.05 18.48 -1.00
C LEU A 137 -3.04 19.94 -0.54
N ASP A 138 -4.22 20.50 -0.26
CA ASP A 138 -4.34 21.76 0.46
C ASP A 138 -4.04 21.52 1.94
N THR A 139 -2.77 21.71 2.35
CA THR A 139 -2.32 21.52 3.74
C THR A 139 -2.91 22.56 4.68
N LYS A 140 -3.67 23.52 4.15
CA LYS A 140 -4.33 24.60 4.90
C LYS A 140 -5.85 24.48 4.86
N LYS A 141 -6.38 23.39 4.28
CA LYS A 141 -7.82 23.16 4.14
C LYS A 141 -8.50 23.16 5.51
N LYS A 142 -9.49 24.05 5.68
CA LYS A 142 -10.22 24.20 6.96
C LYS A 142 -11.15 23.05 7.28
N GLN A 143 -11.69 22.39 6.26
CA GLN A 143 -12.63 21.27 6.39
C GLN A 143 -12.08 20.09 5.59
N ALA A 144 -11.28 19.27 6.26
CA ALA A 144 -10.66 18.09 5.67
C ALA A 144 -11.46 16.83 6.04
N ARG A 145 -11.56 15.90 5.08
CA ARG A 145 -12.05 14.54 5.32
C ARG A 145 -10.85 13.63 5.49
N ILE A 146 -10.64 13.18 6.73
CA ILE A 146 -9.51 12.34 7.09
C ILE A 146 -10.02 10.92 7.37
N VAL A 147 -9.31 9.93 6.85
CA VAL A 147 -9.49 8.53 7.21
C VAL A 147 -8.30 8.09 8.04
N VAL A 148 -8.59 7.42 9.16
CA VAL A 148 -7.59 6.76 10.00
C VAL A 148 -7.90 5.27 9.94
N ALA A 149 -6.91 4.47 9.55
CA ALA A 149 -7.07 3.03 9.35
C ALA A 149 -5.87 2.26 9.89
N SER A 150 -6.10 1.03 10.29
CA SER A 150 -5.09 0.07 10.73
C SER A 150 -5.54 -1.35 10.39
N CYS A 151 -4.67 -2.33 10.65
CA CYS A 151 -5.02 -3.75 10.57
C CYS A 151 -5.49 -4.18 9.17
N MET A 152 -4.66 -3.89 8.17
CA MET A 152 -4.88 -4.19 6.76
C MET A 152 -4.62 -5.67 6.43
N CYS A 153 -5.18 -6.57 7.24
CA CYS A 153 -5.02 -8.01 7.10
C CYS A 153 -5.65 -8.51 5.79
N ASP A 154 -4.81 -8.82 4.81
CA ASP A 154 -5.17 -9.15 3.43
C ASP A 154 -5.74 -10.57 3.26
N ILE A 155 -5.75 -11.40 4.32
CA ILE A 155 -6.43 -12.71 4.29
C ILE A 155 -7.95 -12.56 4.30
N PHE A 156 -8.48 -11.46 4.84
CA PHE A 156 -9.92 -11.18 4.90
C PHE A 156 -10.38 -10.37 3.68
N ASP A 157 -10.14 -10.91 2.49
CA ASP A 157 -10.25 -10.20 1.22
C ASP A 157 -11.61 -9.53 0.96
N GLY A 158 -12.72 -10.22 1.20
CA GLY A 158 -14.07 -9.67 1.02
C GLY A 158 -14.34 -8.49 1.96
N ILE A 159 -13.99 -8.66 3.24
CA ILE A 159 -14.15 -7.61 4.26
C ILE A 159 -13.26 -6.40 3.91
N GLN A 160 -12.01 -6.64 3.53
CA GLN A 160 -11.09 -5.58 3.13
C GLN A 160 -11.61 -4.84 1.89
N SER A 161 -12.10 -5.55 0.87
CA SER A 161 -12.65 -4.91 -0.33
C SER A 161 -13.85 -4.01 0.01
N ASP A 162 -14.75 -4.47 0.88
CA ASP A 162 -15.91 -3.68 1.30
C ASP A 162 -15.50 -2.45 2.12
N MET A 163 -14.54 -2.60 3.04
CA MET A 163 -13.98 -1.49 3.81
C MET A 163 -13.32 -0.45 2.89
N TRP A 164 -12.46 -0.87 1.97
CA TRP A 164 -11.77 0.04 1.05
C TRP A 164 -12.73 0.72 0.06
N LYS A 165 -13.80 0.05 -0.40
CA LYS A 165 -14.87 0.70 -1.16
C LYS A 165 -15.57 1.78 -0.35
N GLY A 166 -15.82 1.54 0.94
CA GLY A 166 -16.37 2.53 1.87
C GLY A 166 -15.47 3.76 1.98
N VAL A 167 -14.16 3.54 2.17
CA VAL A 167 -13.15 4.62 2.20
C VAL A 167 -13.14 5.42 0.90
N ALA A 168 -13.09 4.75 -0.26
CA ALA A 168 -13.11 5.42 -1.56
C ALA A 168 -14.38 6.27 -1.75
N SER A 169 -15.53 5.76 -1.30
CA SER A 169 -16.82 6.47 -1.38
C SER A 169 -16.89 7.71 -0.50
N ALA A 170 -16.17 7.73 0.62
CA ALA A 170 -16.04 8.89 1.49
C ALA A 170 -15.19 10.03 0.86
N LYS A 171 -14.45 9.73 -0.22
CA LYS A 171 -13.58 10.65 -0.97
C LYS A 171 -12.63 11.45 -0.05
N PRO A 172 -11.84 10.80 0.82
CA PRO A 172 -10.97 11.48 1.78
C PRO A 172 -9.96 12.40 1.11
N ASP A 173 -9.56 13.43 1.83
CA ASP A 173 -8.45 14.32 1.48
C ASP A 173 -7.09 13.68 1.85
N ALA A 174 -7.05 12.88 2.91
CA ALA A 174 -5.87 12.13 3.34
C ALA A 174 -6.24 10.84 4.08
N ILE A 175 -5.37 9.84 3.99
CA ILE A 175 -5.41 8.59 4.74
C ILE A 175 -4.21 8.53 5.68
N PHE A 176 -4.46 8.18 6.94
CA PHE A 176 -3.43 7.81 7.90
C PHE A 176 -3.52 6.32 8.19
N LEU A 177 -2.51 5.58 7.79
CA LEU A 177 -2.31 4.18 8.18
C LEU A 177 -1.50 4.18 9.46
N ILE A 178 -2.12 3.81 10.57
CA ILE A 178 -1.54 3.96 11.91
C ILE A 178 -0.91 2.67 12.46
N GLY A 179 -0.72 1.66 11.62
CA GLY A 179 -0.17 0.37 12.02
C GLY A 179 -0.79 -0.80 11.26
N ASP A 180 -0.10 -1.94 11.32
CA ASP A 180 -0.48 -3.19 10.66
C ASP A 180 -0.83 -2.98 9.17
N THR A 181 0.05 -2.28 8.46
CA THR A 181 -0.13 -2.00 7.02
C THR A 181 0.05 -3.26 6.16
N SER A 182 0.80 -4.24 6.68
CA SER A 182 0.91 -5.60 6.18
C SER A 182 1.16 -6.55 7.34
N TYR A 183 0.50 -7.71 7.32
CA TYR A 183 0.76 -8.77 8.29
C TYR A 183 1.91 -9.64 7.79
N THR A 184 3.14 -9.26 8.15
CA THR A 184 4.38 -9.87 7.64
C THR A 184 4.72 -11.21 8.29
N ASP A 185 4.10 -11.50 9.43
CA ASP A 185 4.16 -12.74 10.19
C ASP A 185 3.09 -13.76 9.79
N LEU A 186 2.00 -13.32 9.13
CA LEU A 186 0.99 -14.23 8.60
C LEU A 186 1.48 -14.92 7.33
N GLY A 187 1.81 -16.21 7.46
CA GLY A 187 2.37 -17.02 6.38
C GLY A 187 3.83 -16.72 6.07
N GLY A 188 4.45 -15.80 6.81
CA GLY A 188 5.88 -15.51 6.75
C GLY A 188 6.68 -16.43 7.67
N ASN A 189 7.99 -16.53 7.42
CA ASN A 189 8.93 -17.31 8.24
C ASN A 189 9.84 -16.42 9.10
N GLY A 190 9.45 -15.16 9.32
CA GLY A 190 10.22 -14.19 10.11
C GLY A 190 11.54 -13.75 9.46
N THR A 191 11.68 -13.91 8.14
CA THR A 191 12.85 -13.44 7.39
C THR A 191 12.58 -12.12 6.68
N VAL A 192 13.64 -11.42 6.27
CA VAL A 192 13.52 -10.17 5.50
C VAL A 192 12.86 -10.45 4.15
N GLN A 193 13.16 -11.62 3.57
CA GLN A 193 12.51 -12.10 2.36
C GLN A 193 11.00 -12.22 2.56
N SER A 194 10.54 -12.93 3.59
CA SER A 194 9.10 -13.05 3.83
C SER A 194 8.44 -11.71 4.14
N ASN A 195 9.15 -10.79 4.81
CA ASN A 195 8.65 -9.44 5.06
C ASN A 195 8.43 -8.65 3.74
N TRP A 196 9.39 -8.69 2.81
CA TRP A 196 9.21 -8.15 1.44
C TRP A 196 8.03 -8.80 0.72
N GLU A 197 8.00 -10.13 0.67
CA GLU A 197 6.97 -10.90 -0.03
C GLU A 197 5.56 -10.54 0.48
N ARG A 198 5.37 -10.45 1.80
CA ARG A 198 4.07 -10.12 2.39
C ARG A 198 3.61 -8.69 2.13
N HIS A 199 4.52 -7.71 2.17
CA HIS A 199 4.19 -6.36 1.75
C HIS A 199 3.82 -6.30 0.25
N ILE A 200 4.57 -6.99 -0.62
CA ILE A 200 4.28 -7.05 -2.06
C ILE A 200 2.91 -7.69 -2.32
N GLN A 201 2.61 -8.82 -1.68
CA GLN A 201 1.33 -9.52 -1.79
C GLN A 201 0.18 -8.63 -1.31
N THR A 202 0.28 -8.03 -0.13
CA THR A 202 -0.71 -7.11 0.41
C THR A 202 -0.99 -5.97 -0.58
N ARG A 203 0.06 -5.38 -1.16
CA ARG A 203 -0.04 -4.27 -2.10
C ARG A 203 -0.70 -4.65 -3.43
N ARG A 204 -0.43 -5.85 -3.93
CA ARG A 204 -1.10 -6.40 -5.12
C ARG A 204 -2.57 -6.73 -4.85
N LYS A 205 -2.90 -7.11 -3.61
CA LYS A 205 -4.23 -7.60 -3.24
C LYS A 205 -5.21 -6.46 -2.90
N LEU A 206 -4.81 -5.51 -2.06
CA LEU A 206 -5.73 -4.51 -1.51
C LEU A 206 -6.09 -3.39 -2.50
N ASP A 207 -7.37 -3.00 -2.49
CA ASP A 207 -7.96 -2.12 -3.49
C ASP A 207 -7.41 -0.68 -3.45
N ASN A 208 -6.99 -0.20 -2.27
CA ASN A 208 -6.43 1.14 -2.10
C ASN A 208 -5.17 1.40 -2.93
N PHE A 209 -4.36 0.37 -3.19
CA PHE A 209 -3.19 0.47 -4.07
C PHE A 209 -3.53 0.38 -5.56
N LYS A 210 -4.80 0.09 -5.88
CA LYS A 210 -5.31 -0.10 -7.24
C LYS A 210 -6.43 0.91 -7.58
N TRP A 211 -6.71 1.90 -6.74
CA TRP A 211 -7.71 2.92 -7.05
C TRP A 211 -7.30 3.78 -8.24
N ARG A 212 -8.26 4.10 -9.11
CA ARG A 212 -8.04 5.05 -10.20
C ARG A 212 -7.68 6.44 -9.68
N LYS A 213 -8.36 6.90 -8.62
CA LYS A 213 -8.10 8.17 -7.94
C LYS A 213 -7.27 7.88 -6.69
N LEU A 214 -6.00 8.31 -6.69
CA LEU A 214 -5.13 8.18 -5.53
C LEU A 214 -5.54 9.18 -4.44
N VAL A 215 -5.28 8.79 -3.21
CA VAL A 215 -5.44 9.63 -2.02
C VAL A 215 -4.09 9.71 -1.31
N PRO A 216 -3.64 10.91 -0.91
CA PRO A 216 -2.46 11.09 -0.07
C PRO A 216 -2.50 10.17 1.14
N THR A 217 -1.50 9.30 1.27
CA THR A 217 -1.42 8.30 2.33
C THR A 217 -0.15 8.49 3.15
N PHE A 218 -0.33 8.69 4.45
CA PHE A 218 0.73 8.77 5.44
C PHE A 218 0.68 7.49 6.28
N ALA A 219 1.82 6.81 6.45
CA ALA A 219 1.84 5.50 7.10
C ALA A 219 2.93 5.40 8.16
N THR A 220 2.54 5.03 9.37
CA THR A 220 3.42 4.48 10.40
C THR A 220 3.20 2.98 10.50
N TRP A 221 4.08 2.30 11.23
CA TRP A 221 4.04 0.86 11.44
C TRP A 221 3.44 0.49 12.81
N ASP A 222 3.14 -0.79 12.99
CA ASP A 222 2.95 -1.45 14.28
C ASP A 222 3.68 -2.81 14.28
N ASP A 223 3.47 -3.65 15.29
CA ASP A 223 4.22 -4.88 15.50
C ASP A 223 4.15 -5.88 14.33
N HIS A 224 3.03 -6.02 13.62
CA HIS A 224 2.92 -6.90 12.45
C HIS A 224 3.66 -6.42 11.19
N ASP A 225 3.91 -5.11 11.07
CA ASP A 225 4.81 -4.57 10.04
C ASP A 225 6.28 -4.80 10.42
N TYR A 226 6.57 -4.78 11.72
CA TYR A 226 7.91 -4.99 12.26
C TYR A 226 8.32 -6.46 12.19
N ALA A 227 7.57 -7.37 12.79
CA ALA A 227 7.91 -8.79 12.82
C ALA A 227 6.79 -9.73 13.32
N GLY A 228 5.77 -9.21 14.00
CA GLY A 228 4.70 -9.95 14.65
C GLY A 228 4.50 -9.53 16.11
N ASN A 229 3.47 -10.13 16.73
CA ASN A 229 3.00 -9.78 18.07
C ASN A 229 4.10 -9.48 19.10
N ASN A 230 4.07 -8.28 19.68
CA ASN A 230 4.98 -7.82 20.74
C ASN A 230 6.48 -7.97 20.42
N ALA A 231 6.84 -8.06 19.14
CA ALA A 231 8.24 -8.15 18.75
C ALA A 231 8.98 -6.86 19.11
N ASP A 232 10.18 -7.02 19.65
CA ASP A 232 11.04 -5.91 20.03
C ASP A 232 12.41 -6.00 19.34
N ARG A 233 13.35 -5.16 19.76
CA ARG A 233 14.72 -5.10 19.22
C ARG A 233 15.50 -6.42 19.33
N THR A 234 15.03 -7.42 20.05
CA THR A 234 15.67 -8.74 20.14
C THR A 234 15.29 -9.66 18.97
N HIS A 235 14.27 -9.30 18.18
CA HIS A 235 13.82 -10.09 17.05
C HIS A 235 14.90 -10.18 15.95
N PRO A 236 15.07 -11.32 15.23
CA PRO A 236 16.03 -11.47 14.13
C PRO A 236 15.92 -10.44 12.98
N LEU A 237 14.76 -9.78 12.87
CA LEU A 237 14.48 -8.72 11.90
C LEU A 237 14.85 -7.31 12.39
N ASN A 238 15.47 -7.17 13.55
CA ASN A 238 15.79 -5.88 14.13
C ASN A 238 16.51 -4.96 13.12
N GLY A 239 15.90 -3.80 12.86
CA GLY A 239 16.36 -2.80 11.90
C GLY A 239 16.13 -3.13 10.43
N LYS A 240 15.93 -4.40 10.07
CA LYS A 240 15.73 -4.83 8.67
C LYS A 240 14.32 -4.50 8.17
N SER A 241 13.31 -4.69 9.02
CA SER A 241 11.91 -4.33 8.69
C SER A 241 11.74 -2.83 8.45
N LEU A 242 12.57 -1.99 9.09
CA LEU A 242 12.59 -0.55 8.82
C LEU A 242 12.97 -0.24 7.37
N GLY A 243 13.94 -0.98 6.82
CA GLY A 243 14.33 -0.86 5.43
C GLY A 243 13.19 -1.25 4.48
N VAL A 244 12.52 -2.37 4.77
CA VAL A 244 11.37 -2.82 3.96
C VAL A 244 10.22 -1.82 4.05
N PHE A 245 9.83 -1.40 5.24
CA PHE A 245 8.75 -0.43 5.45
C PHE A 245 9.05 0.90 4.74
N LYS A 246 10.29 1.41 4.83
CA LYS A 246 10.70 2.63 4.12
C LYS A 246 10.68 2.47 2.60
N ALA A 247 11.02 1.30 2.07
CA ALA A 247 10.83 1.03 0.65
C ALA A 247 9.34 1.10 0.29
N MET A 248 8.44 0.57 1.13
CA MET A 248 7.01 0.54 0.86
C MET A 248 6.31 1.89 0.98
N PHE A 249 6.61 2.65 2.04
CA PHE A 249 5.84 3.83 2.46
C PHE A 249 6.69 5.06 2.79
N GLY A 250 8.02 4.95 2.81
CA GLY A 250 8.89 6.09 3.07
C GLY A 250 8.77 7.14 1.96
N TRP A 251 8.84 8.41 2.30
CA TRP A 251 9.02 9.51 1.34
C TRP A 251 10.34 10.24 1.62
N THR A 252 10.76 11.08 0.67
CA THR A 252 11.93 11.94 0.84
C THR A 252 11.47 13.26 1.41
N PRO A 253 11.89 13.66 2.62
CA PRO A 253 11.55 14.96 3.17
C PRO A 253 12.00 16.07 2.23
N LEU A 254 11.09 16.99 1.90
CA LEU A 254 11.40 18.14 1.03
C LEU A 254 11.55 19.46 1.81
N TYR A 255 11.40 19.37 3.12
CA TYR A 255 11.61 20.41 4.11
C TYR A 255 12.23 19.75 5.35
N LYS A 256 12.62 20.58 6.32
CA LYS A 256 13.17 20.08 7.58
C LYS A 256 12.02 19.42 8.36
N GLU A 257 11.95 18.09 8.29
CA GLU A 257 11.02 17.28 9.08
C GLU A 257 11.69 16.90 10.41
N ASP A 258 10.94 16.98 11.50
CA ASP A 258 11.28 16.31 12.75
C ASP A 258 10.81 14.85 12.63
N HIS A 259 11.74 13.97 12.28
CA HIS A 259 11.51 12.53 12.42
C HIS A 259 11.82 12.11 13.85
N GLY A 260 10.87 11.40 14.46
CA GLY A 260 11.12 10.68 15.70
C GLY A 260 11.90 9.38 15.45
N PRO A 261 12.17 8.59 16.50
CA PRO A 261 12.81 7.29 16.35
C PRO A 261 11.98 6.34 15.45
N GLY A 262 12.67 5.51 14.66
CA GLY A 262 12.03 4.49 13.80
C GLY A 262 11.34 5.09 12.57
N VAL A 263 10.00 4.95 12.51
CA VAL A 263 9.14 5.52 11.45
C VAL A 263 8.26 6.67 11.96
N ALA A 264 8.49 7.13 13.19
CA ALA A 264 7.74 8.26 13.74
C ALA A 264 7.94 9.53 12.89
N MET A 265 6.84 10.21 12.62
CA MET A 265 6.79 11.37 11.74
C MET A 265 5.96 12.49 12.36
N HIS A 266 6.28 13.72 12.00
CA HIS A 266 5.44 14.88 12.23
C HIS A 266 5.09 15.49 10.87
N VAL A 267 3.79 15.76 10.65
CA VAL A 267 3.30 16.39 9.42
C VAL A 267 2.34 17.53 9.77
N ASP A 268 2.63 18.72 9.23
CA ASP A 268 1.77 19.90 9.40
C ASP A 268 0.67 19.89 8.35
N LEU A 269 -0.54 19.48 8.74
CA LEU A 269 -1.69 19.38 7.83
C LEU A 269 -2.92 20.08 8.39
N PHE A 270 -3.73 20.59 7.46
CA PHE A 270 -5.04 21.20 7.66
C PHE A 270 -5.08 22.36 8.66
N ASN A 271 -4.01 23.18 8.70
CA ASN A 271 -3.88 24.32 9.61
C ASN A 271 -4.11 23.97 11.10
N GLN A 272 -3.90 22.72 11.49
CA GLN A 272 -3.94 22.33 12.90
C GLN A 272 -2.69 22.93 13.57
N ARG A 273 -2.89 23.71 14.65
CA ARG A 273 -1.84 24.28 15.51
C ARG A 273 -2.04 23.77 16.92
#